data_AF-A0A8E2JV40-F1
#
_entry.id   AF-A0A8E2JV40-F1
#
_cell.length_a   1.000
_cell.length_b   1.000
_cell.length_c   1.000
_cell.angle_alpha   90.00
_cell.angle_beta   90.00
_cell.angle_gamma   90.00
#
_symmetry.space_group_name_H-M   'P 1'
#
loop_
_entity.id
_entity.type
_entity.pdbx_description
1 polymer ?
#
loop_
_entity_poly.entity_id
_entity_poly.type
_entity_poly.pdbx_seq_one_letter_code
_entity_poly.pdbx_strand_id
1 'polypeptide(L)'
;LAKYLGNFIDKLSDWPLIYHCYSGNRRLRRLKAHKKYGMRKISRSIIRIGPNTLDFDTATVLTAIHRDRNANVKKGDWYKTIDASAGAYSIQSVIDKHEHTFRRRVLSPAFSESALRDQEQSVD
;
A
#
# COMPACT_ATOMS: atom_id res chain seq x y z
N LEU A 1 3.74 11.43 15.37
CA LEU A 1 4.41 10.17 14.98
C LEU A 1 5.64 9.77 15.83
N ALA A 2 6.15 10.62 16.73
CA ALA A 2 7.37 10.35 17.51
C ALA A 2 7.27 9.18 18.51
N LYS A 3 6.04 8.79 18.88
CA LYS A 3 5.74 7.70 19.82
C LYS A 3 6.10 6.31 19.28
N TYR A 4 6.12 6.15 17.95
CA TYR A 4 6.40 4.87 17.29
C TYR A 4 7.90 4.66 17.13
N LEU A 5 8.34 3.44 17.41
CA LEU A 5 9.74 3.03 17.32
C LEU A 5 10.14 2.81 15.86
N GLY A 6 11.38 3.14 15.52
CA GLY A 6 11.95 3.00 14.18
C GLY A 6 13.42 3.42 14.19
N ASN A 7 14.13 3.19 13.09
CA ASN A 7 15.52 3.64 12.99
C ASN A 7 15.59 5.17 13.09
N PHE A 8 16.67 5.69 13.68
CA PHE A 8 16.82 7.14 13.85
C PHE A 8 16.80 7.89 12.51
N ILE A 9 17.49 7.35 11.50
CA ILE A 9 17.56 7.96 10.17
C ILE A 9 16.16 8.01 9.52
N ASP A 10 15.34 6.98 9.71
CA ASP A 10 13.95 6.93 9.19
C ASP A 10 13.05 7.99 9.85
N LYS A 11 13.45 8.56 11.00
CA LYS A 11 12.71 9.68 11.62
C LYS A 11 13.03 11.01 10.94
N LEU A 12 14.22 11.16 10.40
CA LEU A 12 14.74 12.40 9.83
C LEU A 12 14.50 12.50 8.32
N SER A 13 14.59 11.38 7.60
CA SER A 13 14.51 11.39 6.13
C SER A 13 14.01 10.06 5.56
N ASP A 14 13.40 10.14 4.37
CA ASP A 14 13.03 8.98 3.54
C ASP A 14 14.22 8.47 2.67
N TRP A 15 15.39 9.08 2.75
CA TRP A 15 16.59 8.63 2.02
C TRP A 15 16.91 7.13 2.16
N PRO A 16 16.82 6.52 3.36
CA PRO A 16 17.05 5.09 3.51
C PRO A 16 16.02 4.26 2.73
N LEU A 17 14.77 4.70 2.65
CA LEU A 17 13.75 4.04 1.85
C LEU A 17 14.16 4.02 0.37
N ILE A 18 14.60 5.16 -0.17
CA ILE A 18 15.03 5.29 -1.57
C ILE A 18 16.21 4.35 -1.85
N TYR A 19 17.24 4.38 -1.01
CA TYR A 19 18.41 3.50 -1.15
C TYR A 19 18.01 2.01 -1.18
N HIS A 20 17.17 1.58 -0.24
CA HIS A 20 16.75 0.18 -0.16
C HIS A 20 15.71 -0.22 -1.22
N CYS A 21 14.96 0.74 -1.77
CA CYS A 21 14.13 0.52 -2.95
C CYS A 21 15.00 0.29 -4.19
N TYR A 22 16.03 1.12 -4.40
CA TYR A 22 16.98 0.98 -5.50
C TYR A 22 17.75 -0.35 -5.41
N SER A 23 18.24 -0.73 -4.23
CA SER A 23 18.91 -2.01 -4.01
C SER A 23 17.98 -3.24 -4.00
N GLY A 24 16.65 -3.06 -4.13
CA GLY A 24 15.68 -4.16 -4.16
C GLY A 24 15.48 -4.91 -2.82
N ASN A 25 16.10 -4.47 -1.73
CA ASN A 25 16.12 -5.18 -0.44
C ASN A 25 15.21 -4.55 0.63
N ARG A 26 14.35 -3.59 0.26
CA ARG A 26 13.41 -2.90 1.16
C ARG A 26 12.59 -3.84 2.05
N ARG A 27 12.15 -4.99 1.53
CA ARG A 27 11.35 -5.98 2.28
C ARG A 27 12.14 -6.60 3.43
N LEU A 28 13.42 -6.90 3.20
CA LEU A 28 14.30 -7.51 4.19
C LEU A 28 14.60 -6.52 5.32
N ARG A 29 14.82 -5.25 4.98
CA ARG A 29 15.01 -4.17 5.97
C ARG A 29 13.78 -4.03 6.87
N ARG A 30 12.58 -4.03 6.28
CA ARG A 30 11.31 -3.92 7.01
C ARG A 30 11.08 -5.09 7.94
N LEU A 31 11.32 -6.32 7.48
CA LEU A 31 11.27 -7.52 8.30
C LEU A 31 12.24 -7.44 9.49
N LYS A 32 13.50 -7.02 9.25
CA LYS A 32 14.49 -6.83 10.32
C LYS A 32 14.04 -5.77 11.33
N ALA A 33 13.45 -4.67 10.86
CA ALA A 33 12.94 -3.61 11.72
C ALA A 33 11.77 -4.08 12.59
N HIS A 34 10.81 -4.82 12.03
CA HIS A 34 9.72 -5.43 12.81
C HIS A 34 10.24 -6.42 13.86
N LYS A 35 11.20 -7.28 13.50
CA LYS A 35 11.85 -8.19 14.46
C LYS A 35 12.57 -7.42 15.59
N LYS A 36 13.26 -6.32 15.28
CA LYS A 36 14.03 -5.53 16.25
C LYS A 36 13.17 -4.66 17.16
N TYR A 37 12.18 -3.96 16.59
CA TYR A 37 11.39 -2.94 17.30
C TYR A 37 10.03 -3.46 17.78
N GLY A 38 9.46 -4.46 17.10
CA GLY A 38 8.17 -5.08 17.46
C GLY A 38 8.20 -5.87 18.77
N MET A 39 9.37 -6.28 19.24
CA MET A 39 9.52 -6.97 20.53
C MET A 39 9.42 -6.02 21.75
N ARG A 40 9.47 -4.69 21.55
CA ARG A 40 9.34 -3.71 22.64
C ARG A 40 7.86 -3.41 22.90
N LYS A 41 7.39 -3.83 24.09
CA LYS A 41 6.00 -3.86 24.64
C LYS A 41 5.00 -2.76 24.21
N ILE A 42 5.43 -1.58 23.78
CA ILE A 42 4.56 -0.44 23.46
C ILE A 42 4.08 -0.45 21.99
N SER A 43 4.80 -1.11 21.08
CA SER A 43 4.54 -1.03 19.63
C SER A 43 4.70 -2.39 18.97
N ARG A 44 3.86 -3.36 19.34
CA ARG A 44 4.09 -4.79 19.03
C ARG A 44 3.98 -5.16 17.55
N SER A 45 3.42 -4.29 16.71
CA SER A 45 3.26 -4.55 15.27
C SER A 45 3.21 -3.27 14.41
N ILE A 46 3.72 -2.16 14.95
CA ILE A 46 3.77 -0.88 14.25
C ILE A 46 5.19 -0.36 14.35
N ILE A 47 5.80 -0.06 13.21
CA ILE A 47 7.12 0.56 13.17
C ILE A 47 7.08 1.82 12.31
N ARG A 48 7.97 2.75 12.60
CA ARG A 48 8.19 3.92 11.77
C ARG A 48 9.24 3.61 10.71
N ILE A 49 8.90 3.90 9.45
CA ILE A 49 9.73 3.65 8.27
C ILE A 49 10.08 4.91 7.47
N GLY A 50 9.53 6.05 7.88
CA GLY A 50 9.80 7.36 7.31
C GLY A 50 9.35 8.48 8.25
N PRO A 51 9.58 9.76 7.91
CA PRO A 51 9.19 10.88 8.75
C PRO A 51 7.69 10.90 9.04
N ASN A 52 6.88 10.61 8.01
CA ASN A 52 5.42 10.58 8.09
C ASN A 52 4.82 9.22 7.74
N THR A 53 5.62 8.15 7.80
CA THR A 53 5.24 6.83 7.28
C THR A 53 5.38 5.75 8.35
N LEU A 54 4.29 5.01 8.55
CA LEU A 54 4.24 3.85 9.43
C LEU A 54 4.05 2.58 8.62
N ASP A 55 4.54 1.48 9.18
CA ASP A 55 4.37 0.15 8.62
C ASP A 55 3.74 -0.77 9.66
N PHE A 56 2.81 -1.59 9.21
CA PHE A 56 1.95 -2.44 10.04
C PHE A 56 2.08 -3.89 9.61
N ASP A 57 2.13 -4.81 10.57
CA ASP A 57 2.33 -6.25 10.32
C ASP A 57 1.24 -7.13 10.97
N THR A 58 0.04 -6.59 11.20
CA THR A 58 -1.08 -7.35 11.77
C THR A 58 -2.22 -7.51 10.78
N ALA A 59 -2.82 -8.70 10.73
CA ALA A 59 -4.03 -8.98 9.94
C ALA A 59 -5.24 -8.11 10.30
N THR A 60 -5.35 -7.69 11.58
CA THR A 60 -6.40 -6.78 12.04
C THR A 60 -6.29 -5.41 11.37
N VAL A 61 -5.09 -4.87 11.26
CA VAL A 61 -4.83 -3.59 10.58
C VAL A 61 -5.05 -3.72 9.07
N LEU A 62 -4.64 -4.84 8.47
CA LEU A 62 -4.91 -5.11 7.05
C LEU A 62 -6.42 -5.02 6.75
N THR A 63 -7.23 -5.66 7.60
CA THR A 63 -8.69 -5.64 7.50
C THR A 63 -9.25 -4.23 7.71
N ALA A 64 -8.76 -3.50 8.72
CA ALA A 64 -9.21 -2.14 9.01
C ALA A 64 -8.90 -1.14 7.89
N ILE A 65 -7.77 -1.30 7.19
CA ILE A 65 -7.36 -0.39 6.11
C ILE A 65 -8.03 -0.76 4.77
N HIS A 66 -8.12 -2.05 4.44
CA HIS A 66 -8.50 -2.48 3.09
C HIS A 66 -9.92 -3.04 2.96
N ARG A 67 -10.50 -3.59 4.05
CA ARG A 67 -11.82 -4.24 4.00
C ARG A 67 -12.96 -3.29 4.37
N ASP A 68 -12.72 -2.39 5.32
CA ASP A 68 -13.72 -1.41 5.73
C ASP A 68 -13.87 -0.32 4.65
N ARG A 69 -15.07 -0.26 4.05
CA ARG A 69 -15.41 0.75 3.02
C ARG A 69 -15.39 2.17 3.57
N ASN A 70 -15.64 2.32 4.87
CA ASN A 70 -15.71 3.61 5.56
C ASN A 70 -14.39 4.01 6.22
N ALA A 71 -13.34 3.20 6.07
CA ALA A 71 -12.02 3.53 6.59
C ALA A 71 -11.55 4.89 6.05
N ASN A 72 -11.12 5.78 6.94
CA ASN A 72 -10.62 7.12 6.58
C ASN A 72 -9.18 7.06 6.02
N VAL A 73 -8.99 6.28 4.96
CA VAL A 73 -7.72 6.06 4.27
C VAL A 73 -7.90 6.23 2.77
N LYS A 74 -6.86 6.66 2.06
CA LYS A 74 -6.81 6.72 0.59
C LYS A 74 -5.44 6.28 0.10
N LYS A 75 -5.31 5.95 -1.19
CA LYS A 75 -4.00 5.68 -1.80
C LYS A 75 -3.11 6.93 -1.66
N GLY A 76 -1.82 6.72 -1.46
CA GLY A 76 -0.86 7.82 -1.31
C GLY A 76 -0.52 8.48 -2.65
N ASP A 77 0.04 9.70 -2.61
CA ASP A 77 0.41 10.48 -3.80
C ASP A 77 1.41 9.77 -4.73
N TRP A 78 2.18 8.81 -4.20
CA TRP A 78 3.04 7.94 -5.01
C TRP A 78 2.29 7.28 -6.17
N TYR A 79 1.00 6.93 -6.01
CA TYR A 79 0.24 6.31 -7.11
C TYR A 79 0.08 7.23 -8.32
N LYS A 80 0.20 8.56 -8.16
CA LYS A 80 0.18 9.51 -9.29
C LYS A 80 1.37 9.34 -10.22
N THR A 81 2.47 8.75 -9.74
CA THR A 81 3.70 8.60 -10.54
C THR A 81 3.64 7.39 -11.46
N ILE A 82 2.73 6.42 -11.23
CA ILE A 82 2.65 5.19 -12.02
C ILE A 82 2.16 5.50 -13.44
N ASP A 83 1.07 6.26 -13.55
CA ASP A 83 0.44 6.59 -14.83
C ASP A 83 0.74 8.04 -15.26
N ALA A 84 1.81 8.63 -14.72
CA ALA A 84 2.13 10.05 -14.95
C ALA A 84 2.34 10.38 -16.45
N SER A 85 2.82 9.42 -17.24
CA SER A 85 3.03 9.59 -18.68
C SER A 85 1.76 9.44 -19.52
N ALA A 86 0.73 8.77 -19.01
CA ALA A 86 -0.48 8.45 -19.76
C ALA A 86 -1.48 9.62 -19.82
N GLY A 87 -1.28 10.69 -19.04
CA GLY A 87 -2.18 11.84 -18.97
C GLY A 87 -3.54 11.56 -18.30
N ALA A 88 -3.81 10.30 -17.92
CA ALA A 88 -5.02 9.89 -17.22
C ALA A 88 -4.70 8.77 -16.22
N TYR A 89 -5.42 8.76 -15.10
CA TYR A 89 -5.25 7.73 -14.06
C TYR A 89 -6.13 6.51 -14.32
N SER A 90 -5.50 5.33 -14.33
CA SER A 90 -6.22 4.06 -14.35
C SER A 90 -6.99 3.80 -13.06
N ILE A 91 -7.84 2.76 -13.04
CA ILE A 91 -8.49 2.28 -11.80
C ILE A 91 -7.45 1.89 -10.72
N GLN A 92 -6.26 1.45 -11.13
CA GLN A 92 -5.20 1.02 -10.23
C GLN A 92 -4.52 2.21 -9.54
N SER A 93 -4.32 3.32 -10.26
CA SER A 93 -3.58 4.50 -9.75
C SER A 93 -4.46 5.62 -9.19
N VAL A 94 -5.76 5.67 -9.53
CA VAL A 94 -6.65 6.71 -9.02
C VAL A 94 -6.71 6.71 -7.49
N ILE A 95 -6.54 7.90 -6.91
CA ILE A 95 -6.49 8.15 -5.47
C ILE A 95 -7.86 8.55 -4.92
N ASP A 96 -8.65 9.29 -5.70
CA ASP A 96 -9.98 9.71 -5.28
C ASP A 96 -10.93 8.51 -5.18
N LYS A 97 -11.66 8.44 -4.06
CA LYS A 97 -12.55 7.29 -3.78
C LYS A 97 -13.79 7.29 -4.65
N HIS A 98 -14.36 8.46 -4.96
CA HIS A 98 -15.57 8.54 -5.77
C HIS A 98 -15.25 8.12 -7.20
N GLU A 99 -14.16 8.64 -7.74
CA GLU A 99 -13.65 8.31 -9.07
C GLU A 99 -13.24 6.84 -9.17
N HIS A 100 -12.56 6.29 -8.15
CA HIS A 100 -12.27 4.87 -8.04
C HIS A 100 -13.54 4.01 -8.02
N THR A 101 -14.55 4.40 -7.22
CA THR A 101 -15.82 3.67 -7.12
C THR A 101 -16.56 3.64 -8.44
N PHE A 102 -16.59 4.78 -9.16
CA PHE A 102 -17.17 4.88 -10.48
C PHE A 102 -16.48 3.95 -11.48
N ARG A 103 -15.15 4.05 -11.62
CA ARG A 103 -14.38 3.19 -12.53
C ARG A 103 -14.55 1.71 -12.20
N ARG A 104 -14.55 1.35 -10.91
CA ARG A 104 -14.79 -0.02 -10.47
C ARG A 104 -16.15 -0.52 -10.92
N ARG A 105 -17.20 0.28 -10.76
CA ARG A 105 -18.55 -0.09 -11.20
C ARG A 105 -18.61 -0.35 -12.70
N VAL A 106 -17.94 0.48 -13.50
CA VAL A 106 -17.89 0.33 -14.97
C VAL A 106 -17.10 -0.92 -15.38
N LEU A 107 -16.00 -1.23 -14.69
CA LEU A 107 -15.12 -2.36 -15.03
C LEU A 107 -15.57 -3.70 -14.43
N SER A 108 -16.30 -3.71 -13.32
CA SER A 108 -16.71 -4.93 -12.61
C SER A 108 -17.45 -5.95 -13.48
N PRO A 109 -18.35 -5.58 -14.41
CA PRO A 109 -19.04 -6.54 -15.27
C PRO A 109 -18.10 -7.34 -16.17
N ALA A 110 -16.97 -6.76 -16.59
CA ALA A 110 -15.98 -7.46 -17.42
C ALA A 110 -15.25 -8.59 -16.66
N PHE A 111 -15.33 -8.59 -15.33
CA PHE A 111 -14.78 -9.63 -14.45
C PHE A 111 -15.88 -10.46 -13.77
N SER A 112 -17.08 -10.52 -14.37
CA SER A 112 -18.12 -11.44 -13.91
C SER A 112 -17.76 -12.88 -14.23
N GLU A 113 -18.36 -13.82 -13.51
CA GLU A 113 -18.16 -15.25 -13.79
C GLU A 113 -18.55 -15.63 -15.23
N SER A 114 -19.62 -15.03 -15.77
CA SER A 114 -20.03 -15.24 -17.16
C SER A 114 -18.98 -14.73 -18.15
N ALA A 115 -18.46 -13.51 -17.94
CA ALA A 115 -17.44 -12.92 -18.82
C ALA A 115 -16.12 -13.70 -18.76
N LEU A 116 -15.76 -14.26 -17.60
CA LEU A 116 -14.58 -15.11 -17.46
C LEU A 116 -14.74 -16.44 -18.22
N ARG A 117 -15.90 -17.09 -18.11
CA ARG A 117 -16.20 -18.32 -18.87
C ARG A 117 -16.17 -18.08 -20.38
N ASP A 118 -16.69 -16.94 -20.84
CA ASP A 118 -16.63 -16.56 -22.26
C ASP A 118 -15.17 -16.32 -22.71
N GLN A 119 -14.30 -15.81 -21.84
CA GLN A 119 -12.88 -15.62 -22.16
C GLN A 119 -12.07 -16.93 -22.17
N GLU A 120 -12.40 -17.92 -21.35
CA GLU A 120 -11.71 -19.22 -21.34
C GLU A 120 -11.70 -19.86 -22.74
N GLN A 121 -12.79 -19.74 -23.50
CA GLN A 121 -12.89 -20.26 -24.87
C GLN A 121 -11.91 -19.61 -25.86
N SER A 122 -11.38 -18.42 -25.56
CA SER A 122 -10.46 -17.69 -26.43
C SER A 122 -8.97 -17.95 -26.15
N VAL A 123 -8.68 -18.65 -25.06
CA VAL A 123 -7.31 -18.96 -24.59
C VAL A 123 -6.88 -20.38 -25.00
N ASP A 124 -7.84 -21.25 -25.32
CA ASP A 124 -7.65 -22.58 -25.90
C ASP A 124 -7.64 -22.55 -27.44
#